data_AF-A0AA91KLF1-F1
#
_entry.id   AF-A0AA91KLF1-F1
#
_cell.length_a   1.000
_cell.length_b   1.000
_cell.length_c   1.000
_cell.angle_alpha   90.00
_cell.angle_beta   90.00
_cell.angle_gamma   90.00
#
_symmetry.space_group_name_H-M   'P 1'
#
loop_
_entity.id
_entity.type
_entity.pdbx_description
1 polymer ?
#
loop_
_entity_poly.entity_id
_entity_poly.type
_entity_poly.pdbx_seq_one_letter_code
_entity_poly.pdbx_strand_id
1 'polypeptide(L)'
;MSDKGRGFSERLDFRALSRDCGRSIQHFVERYGYTTEKVGRGFYVGRDTDASGRLKKRSFVVYPYDGRWRDFAGDGPGGVWGGGDGGDLVDFIMHIANLNKRQAIEIAMALAGWEKPHGWRG
;
A
#
# COMPACT_ATOMS: atom_id res chain seq x y z
N MET A 1 31.82 -22.41 -6.56
CA MET A 1 31.28 -21.98 -5.25
C MET A 1 32.23 -20.97 -4.62
N SER A 2 31.69 -20.20 -3.69
CA SER A 2 32.23 -19.01 -3.02
C SER A 2 32.12 -17.71 -3.85
N ASP A 3 31.02 -16.97 -3.69
CA ASP A 3 30.73 -16.09 -2.55
C ASP A 3 31.33 -14.69 -2.78
N LYS A 4 30.49 -13.85 -3.38
CA LYS A 4 30.49 -12.42 -3.12
C LYS A 4 29.03 -12.03 -2.92
N GLY A 5 28.52 -12.43 -1.76
CA GLY A 5 27.34 -11.80 -1.16
C GLY A 5 27.43 -10.29 -1.37
N ARG A 6 26.40 -9.74 -2.02
CA ARG A 6 26.29 -8.31 -2.24
C ARG A 6 26.40 -7.64 -0.88
N GLY A 7 27.42 -6.78 -0.75
CA GLY A 7 27.77 -6.08 0.48
C GLY A 7 26.53 -5.52 1.15
N PHE A 8 26.25 -6.05 2.33
CA PHE A 8 25.08 -5.75 3.13
C PHE A 8 25.44 -4.66 4.14
N SER A 9 25.12 -3.42 3.80
CA SER A 9 24.98 -2.29 4.75
C SER A 9 24.52 -1.06 3.97
N GLU A 10 23.21 -0.77 3.98
CA GLU A 10 22.66 0.59 4.00
C GLU A 10 21.14 0.47 4.29
N ARG A 11 20.61 1.38 5.10
CA ARG A 11 19.26 1.34 5.72
C ARG A 11 18.18 0.89 4.74
N LEU A 12 17.23 0.03 5.18
CA LEU A 12 16.05 -0.37 4.41
C LEU A 12 15.43 0.87 3.75
N ASP A 13 15.51 0.96 2.41
CA ASP A 13 14.94 2.09 1.69
C ASP A 13 13.43 1.91 1.62
N PHE A 14 12.73 2.53 2.57
CA PHE A 14 11.27 2.48 2.65
C PHE A 14 10.58 3.01 1.39
N ARG A 15 11.21 3.90 0.61
CA ARG A 15 10.64 4.37 -0.65
C ARG A 15 10.72 3.29 -1.72
N ALA A 16 11.85 2.59 -1.82
CA ALA A 16 12.00 1.45 -2.72
C ALA A 16 11.05 0.31 -2.33
N LEU A 17 10.97 -0.01 -1.03
CA LEU A 17 10.05 -1.03 -0.52
C LEU A 17 8.59 -0.71 -0.87
N SER A 18 8.16 0.54 -0.64
CA SER A 18 6.79 0.96 -0.94
C SER A 18 6.47 0.90 -2.43
N ARG A 19 7.44 1.19 -3.31
CA ARG A 19 7.25 1.06 -4.74
C ARG A 19 7.14 -0.40 -5.16
N ASP A 20 8.01 -1.26 -4.64
CA ASP A 20 8.09 -2.65 -5.05
C ASP A 20 6.87 -3.45 -4.56
N CYS A 21 6.40 -3.20 -3.33
CA CYS A 21 5.19 -3.85 -2.81
C CYS A 21 3.91 -3.40 -3.56
N GLY A 22 3.94 -2.24 -4.21
CA GLY A 22 2.82 -1.69 -4.97
C GLY A 22 2.30 -2.60 -6.08
N ARG A 23 3.12 -3.53 -6.60
CA ARG A 23 2.70 -4.50 -7.62
C ARG A 23 1.64 -5.49 -7.13
N SER A 24 1.62 -5.76 -5.82
CA SER A 24 0.72 -6.75 -5.22
C SER A 24 -0.27 -6.13 -4.21
N ILE A 25 -0.21 -4.81 -4.02
CA ILE A 25 -1.01 -4.11 -3.02
C ILE A 25 -2.52 -4.19 -3.30
N GLN A 26 -2.94 -4.26 -4.57
CA GLN A 26 -4.34 -4.44 -4.94
C GLN A 26 -4.91 -5.77 -4.40
N HIS A 27 -4.22 -6.88 -4.64
CA HIS A 27 -4.65 -8.18 -4.12
C HIS A 27 -4.59 -8.26 -2.59
N PHE A 28 -3.64 -7.55 -1.97
CA PHE A 28 -3.59 -7.43 -0.52
C PHE A 28 -4.87 -6.78 0.02
N VAL A 29 -5.28 -5.61 -0.49
CA VAL A 29 -6.48 -4.93 0.02
C VAL A 29 -7.77 -5.72 -0.25
N GLU A 30 -7.84 -6.43 -1.39
CA GLU A 30 -8.97 -7.30 -1.73
C GLU A 30 -9.15 -8.45 -0.73
N ARG A 31 -8.06 -9.05 -0.23
CA ARG A 31 -8.12 -10.07 0.83
C ARG A 31 -8.64 -9.53 2.17
N TYR A 32 -8.53 -8.22 2.40
CA TYR A 32 -9.06 -7.54 3.58
C TYR A 32 -10.50 -7.03 3.38
N GLY A 33 -11.19 -7.51 2.34
CA GLY A 33 -12.60 -7.21 2.10
C GLY A 33 -12.86 -5.83 1.48
N TYR A 34 -11.84 -5.22 0.87
CA TYR A 34 -12.03 -4.01 0.07
C TYR A 34 -12.27 -4.36 -1.39
N THR A 35 -13.09 -3.55 -2.05
CA THR A 35 -13.23 -3.53 -3.50
C THR A 35 -12.33 -2.44 -4.09
N THR A 36 -11.82 -2.68 -5.29
CA THR A 36 -10.98 -1.73 -6.01
C THR A 36 -11.60 -1.32 -7.34
N GLU A 37 -11.43 -0.05 -7.73
CA GLU A 37 -11.88 0.48 -9.03
C GLU A 37 -10.68 1.18 -9.70
N LYS A 38 -10.26 0.72 -10.88
CA LYS A 38 -9.10 1.29 -11.59
C LYS A 38 -9.34 2.75 -11.98
N VAL A 39 -8.34 3.61 -11.77
CA VAL A 39 -8.36 5.03 -12.19
C VAL A 39 -6.98 5.48 -12.68
N GLY A 40 -6.87 5.81 -13.96
CA GLY A 40 -5.60 6.22 -14.56
C GLY A 40 -4.47 5.21 -14.29
N ARG A 41 -3.42 5.65 -13.59
CA ARG A 41 -2.27 4.81 -13.17
C ARG A 41 -2.42 4.18 -11.77
N GLY A 42 -3.55 4.40 -11.12
CA GLY A 42 -3.86 3.92 -9.78
C GLY A 42 -5.20 3.21 -9.70
N PHE A 43 -5.70 3.08 -8.49
CA PHE A 43 -7.04 2.54 -8.22
C PHE A 43 -7.64 3.16 -6.96
N TYR A 44 -8.96 3.31 -6.96
CA TYR A 44 -9.73 3.62 -5.78
C TYR A 44 -9.93 2.37 -4.94
N VAL A 45 -10.08 2.57 -3.63
CA VAL A 45 -10.33 1.51 -2.64
C VAL A 45 -11.53 1.92 -1.80
N GLY A 46 -12.45 0.99 -1.55
CA GLY A 46 -13.60 1.18 -0.68
C GLY A 46 -14.23 -0.17 -0.31
N ARG A 47 -15.25 -0.17 0.55
CA ARG A 47 -15.97 -1.41 0.95
C ARG A 47 -17.38 -1.50 0.39
N ASP A 48 -18.03 -0.35 0.19
CA ASP A 48 -19.42 -0.30 -0.22
C ASP A 48 -19.53 -0.27 -1.74
N THR A 49 -20.23 -1.25 -2.30
CA THR A 49 -20.54 -1.33 -3.72
C THR A 49 -22.02 -1.14 -4.01
N ASP A 50 -22.33 -0.69 -5.23
CA ASP A 50 -23.68 -0.71 -5.79
C ASP A 50 -24.02 -2.07 -6.40
N ALA A 51 -25.25 -2.20 -6.90
CA ALA A 51 -25.72 -3.43 -7.52
C ALA A 51 -24.90 -3.85 -8.76
N SER A 52 -24.11 -2.94 -9.33
CA SER A 52 -23.21 -3.21 -10.46
C SER A 52 -21.78 -3.58 -10.03
N GLY A 53 -21.50 -3.60 -8.72
CA GLY A 53 -20.18 -3.88 -8.17
C GLY A 53 -19.22 -2.70 -8.18
N ARG A 54 -19.70 -1.49 -8.52
CA ARG A 54 -18.89 -0.26 -8.48
C ARG A 54 -18.87 0.33 -7.08
N LEU A 55 -17.78 1.00 -6.72
CA LEU A 55 -17.65 1.65 -5.41
C LEU A 55 -18.65 2.79 -5.25
N LYS A 56 -19.55 2.67 -4.25
CA LYS A 56 -20.44 3.77 -3.81
C LYS A 56 -19.65 4.86 -3.12
N LYS A 57 -18.75 4.45 -2.22
CA LYS A 57 -17.86 5.35 -1.47
C LYS A 57 -16.42 4.93 -1.68
N ARG A 58 -15.60 5.88 -2.09
CA ARG A 58 -14.16 5.72 -2.22
C ARG A 58 -13.55 6.21 -0.92
N SER A 59 -12.81 5.35 -0.25
CA SER A 59 -12.11 5.68 0.98
C SER A 59 -10.68 6.11 0.69
N PHE A 60 -10.03 5.52 -0.31
CA PHE A 60 -8.64 5.80 -0.63
C PHE A 60 -8.41 5.81 -2.13
N VAL A 61 -7.31 6.46 -2.54
CA VAL A 61 -6.70 6.30 -3.87
C VAL A 61 -5.26 5.82 -3.72
N VAL A 62 -4.88 4.80 -4.48
CA VAL A 62 -3.56 4.18 -4.43
C VAL A 62 -2.84 4.36 -5.76
N TYR A 63 -1.59 4.80 -5.70
CA TYR A 63 -0.66 4.96 -6.82
C TYR A 63 0.46 3.92 -6.67
N PRO A 64 0.24 2.67 -7.14
CA PRO A 64 1.11 1.54 -6.81
C PRO A 64 2.55 1.73 -7.29
N TYR A 65 2.74 2.24 -8.51
CA TYR A 65 4.07 2.46 -9.10
C TYR A 65 4.85 3.62 -8.47
N ASP A 66 4.15 4.53 -7.78
CA ASP A 66 4.77 5.63 -7.04
C ASP A 66 5.04 5.25 -5.59
N GLY A 67 4.52 4.10 -5.14
CA GLY A 67 4.58 3.66 -3.75
C GLY A 67 3.82 4.57 -2.80
N ARG A 68 2.69 5.14 -3.24
CA ARG A 68 1.92 6.15 -2.49
C ARG A 68 0.44 5.86 -2.43
N TRP A 69 -0.21 6.40 -1.42
CA TRP A 69 -1.66 6.45 -1.30
C TRP A 69 -2.10 7.81 -0.76
N ARG A 70 -3.40 8.08 -0.86
CA ARG A 70 -4.06 9.22 -0.22
C ARG A 70 -5.45 8.82 0.25
N ASP A 71 -5.86 9.36 1.37
CA ASP A 71 -7.26 9.38 1.78
C ASP A 71 -8.08 10.11 0.70
N PHE A 72 -9.14 9.45 0.29
CA PHE A 72 -10.13 10.02 -0.59
C PHE A 72 -11.17 10.72 0.30
N ALA A 73 -10.75 11.81 0.95
CA ALA A 73 -11.62 12.67 1.74
C ALA A 73 -12.68 13.28 0.81
N GLY A 74 -13.83 12.62 0.73
CA GLY A 74 -14.96 13.06 -0.05
C GLY A 74 -16.23 12.94 0.77
N ASP A 75 -16.54 13.99 1.52
CA ASP A 75 -17.90 14.42 1.89
C ASP A 75 -17.85 15.92 2.25
N GLY A 76 -17.60 16.76 1.24
CA GLY A 76 -17.80 18.22 1.30
C GLY A 76 -18.38 18.70 -0.03
N PRO A 77 -19.49 19.46 -0.04
CA PRO A 77 -20.10 19.95 -1.27
C PRO A 77 -19.18 21.01 -1.88
N GLY A 78 -18.42 20.68 -2.92
CA GLY A 78 -17.59 21.68 -3.60
C GLY A 78 -16.43 21.20 -4.45
N GLY A 79 -16.12 19.90 -4.53
CA GLY A 79 -15.08 19.41 -5.46
C GLY A 79 -13.68 20.00 -5.24
N VAL A 80 -13.44 20.59 -4.07
CA VAL A 80 -12.08 20.97 -3.66
C VAL A 80 -11.41 19.67 -3.24
N TRP A 81 -10.34 19.30 -3.93
CA TRP A 81 -9.42 18.22 -3.57
C TRP A 81 -8.74 18.55 -2.24
N GLY A 82 -9.52 18.55 -1.15
CA GLY A 82 -9.05 18.81 0.20
C GLY A 82 -8.06 17.71 0.55
N GLY A 83 -6.83 18.10 0.88
CA GLY A 83 -5.74 17.19 1.18
C GLY A 83 -6.07 16.28 2.35
N GLY A 84 -6.63 15.11 2.05
CA GLY A 84 -6.66 13.99 2.98
C GLY A 84 -5.25 13.53 3.28
N ASP A 85 -5.06 12.96 4.47
CA ASP A 85 -3.81 12.34 4.87
C ASP A 85 -3.35 11.34 3.81
N GLY A 86 -2.04 11.29 3.56
CA GLY A 86 -1.46 10.40 2.57
C GLY A 86 -0.04 10.05 2.94
N GLY A 87 0.42 8.90 2.47
CA GLY A 87 1.71 8.37 2.88
C GLY A 87 2.25 7.37 1.87
N ASP A 88 3.19 6.57 2.33
CA ASP A 88 3.73 5.47 1.55
C ASP A 88 2.88 4.19 1.71
N LEU A 89 3.15 3.16 0.91
CA LEU A 89 2.35 1.93 0.98
C LEU A 89 2.58 1.11 2.25
N VAL A 90 3.66 1.34 3.00
CA VAL A 90 3.82 0.70 4.32
C VAL A 90 2.81 1.29 5.29
N ASP A 91 2.69 2.63 5.33
CA ASP A 91 1.66 3.29 6.13
C ASP A 91 0.25 2.85 5.70
N PHE A 92 0.02 2.70 4.39
CA PHE A 92 -1.25 2.18 3.89
C PHE A 92 -1.57 0.76 4.40
N ILE A 93 -0.59 -0.14 4.40
CA ILE A 93 -0.74 -1.50 4.94
C ILE A 93 -1.08 -1.45 6.43
N MET A 94 -0.45 -0.54 7.20
CA MET A 94 -0.80 -0.33 8.61
C MET A 94 -2.27 0.03 8.76
N HIS A 95 -2.78 0.97 7.95
CA HIS A 95 -4.17 1.42 8.01
C HIS A 95 -5.16 0.32 7.62
N ILE A 96 -4.91 -0.40 6.52
CA ILE A 96 -5.84 -1.43 6.00
C ILE A 96 -5.94 -2.62 6.95
N ALA A 97 -4.81 -3.07 7.51
CA ALA A 97 -4.76 -4.26 8.35
C ALA A 97 -4.84 -3.96 9.86
N ASN A 98 -4.90 -2.68 10.26
CA ASN A 98 -4.83 -2.23 11.66
C ASN A 98 -3.63 -2.83 12.41
N LEU A 99 -2.43 -2.61 11.84
CA LEU A 99 -1.18 -3.17 12.33
C LEU A 99 -0.21 -2.09 12.79
N ASN A 100 0.75 -2.47 13.63
CA ASN A 100 1.87 -1.58 13.91
C ASN A 100 2.84 -1.52 12.71
N LYS A 101 3.72 -0.51 12.72
CA LYS A 101 4.66 -0.24 11.63
C LYS A 101 5.56 -1.43 11.30
N ARG A 102 6.00 -2.15 12.33
CA ARG A 102 6.88 -3.32 12.17
C ARG A 102 6.17 -4.42 11.37
N GLN A 103 4.96 -4.79 11.76
CA GLN A 103 4.18 -5.83 11.07
C GLN A 103 3.87 -5.42 9.62
N ALA A 104 3.56 -4.14 9.39
CA ALA A 104 3.33 -3.63 8.05
C ALA A 104 4.57 -3.69 7.15
N ILE A 105 5.77 -3.42 7.69
CA ILE A 105 7.04 -3.59 6.97
C ILE A 105 7.23 -5.05 6.57
N GLU A 106 6.98 -5.99 7.48
CA GLU A 106 7.14 -7.43 7.17
C GLU A 106 6.18 -7.89 6.06
N ILE A 107 4.95 -7.38 6.05
CA ILE A 107 4.00 -7.62 4.95
C ILE A 107 4.46 -6.95 3.66
N ALA A 108 4.91 -5.69 3.72
CA ALA A 108 5.39 -4.97 2.54
C ALA A 108 6.58 -5.69 1.89
N MET A 109 7.50 -6.23 2.70
CA MET A 109 8.63 -7.03 2.21
C MET A 109 8.16 -8.33 1.55
N ALA A 110 7.21 -9.03 2.15
CA ALA A 110 6.62 -10.23 1.56
C ALA A 110 5.93 -9.92 0.22
N LEU A 111 5.20 -8.80 0.13
CA LEU A 111 4.56 -8.33 -1.10
C LEU A 111 5.58 -7.90 -2.17
N ALA A 112 6.72 -7.33 -1.75
CA ALA A 112 7.81 -6.95 -2.64
C ALA A 112 8.68 -8.14 -3.08
N GLY A 113 8.53 -9.32 -2.45
CA GLY A 113 9.41 -10.47 -2.66
C GLY A 113 10.82 -10.25 -2.09
N TRP A 114 10.98 -9.35 -1.12
CA TRP A 114 12.25 -9.07 -0.47
C TRP A 114 12.50 -10.08 0.66
N GLU A 115 13.72 -10.60 0.75
CA GLU A 115 14.13 -11.47 1.84
C GLU A 115 14.38 -10.67 3.13
N LYS A 116 14.06 -11.27 4.29
CA LYS A 116 14.37 -10.65 5.59
C LYS A 116 15.89 -10.55 5.78
N PRO A 117 16.43 -9.38 6.19
CA PRO A 117 17.81 -9.24 6.62
C PRO A 117 18.22 -10.32 7.62
N HIS A 118 19.43 -10.87 7.46
CA HIS A 118 20.02 -11.73 8.49
C HIS A 118 20.08 -10.97 9.82
N GLY A 119 19.51 -11.56 10.88
CA GLY A 119 19.45 -10.95 12.22
C GLY A 119 18.17 -10.16 12.54
N TRP A 120 17.21 -10.04 11.62
CA TRP A 120 15.89 -9.46 11.92
C TRP A 120 15.11 -10.35 12.90
N ARG A 121 14.88 -9.88 14.14
CA ARG A 121 14.12 -10.62 15.17
C ARG A 121 12.74 -10.01 15.37
N GLY A 122 11.70 -10.83 15.10
CA GLY A 122 10.25 -10.61 15.30
C GLY A 122 9.85 -10.02 16.64
#